data_AF-A0A949CHP4-F1
#
_entry.id   AF-A0A949CHP4-F1
#
_cell.length_a   1.000
_cell.length_b   1.000
_cell.length_c   1.000
_cell.angle_alpha   90.00
_cell.angle_beta   90.00
_cell.angle_gamma   90.00
#
_symmetry.space_group_name_H-M   'P 1'
#
loop_
_entity.id
_entity.type
_entity.pdbx_description
1 polymer ?
#
loop_
_entity_poly.entity_id
_entity_poly.type
_entity_poly.pdbx_seq_one_letter_code
_entity_poly.pdbx_strand_id
1 'polypeptide(L)'
;MSLTNIEIESLAKKMNIPLEEVCFKSDLIFMKPKPNKVYIVNMENEFNDDGRHNDGSHWVCLISKETKNGAPQYLYFDSYGCPAPIEVQKFVGVQQIPYNTKDIQGLLSSVCGYFCLALAHFVFSSEHNTGDFYSDVNNFIDLFQDMNKTMDLYINECILKAFFQSSDPRERIPINNLNEIVELTPEQAQSLGLTK
;
A
#
# COMPACT_ATOMS: atom_id res chain seq x y z
N MET A 1 4.22 -6.11 -12.38
CA MET A 1 3.80 -4.83 -12.99
C MET A 1 3.35 -3.89 -11.87
N SER A 2 3.61 -2.58 -12.02
CA SER A 2 3.08 -1.57 -11.10
C SER A 2 1.55 -1.48 -11.22
N LEU A 3 0.87 -1.12 -10.13
CA LEU A 3 -0.57 -0.90 -10.15
C LEU A 3 -0.90 0.48 -10.72
N THR A 4 -1.96 0.55 -11.50
CA THR A 4 -2.65 1.79 -11.86
C THR A 4 -3.57 2.26 -10.73
N ASN A 5 -4.02 3.52 -10.77
CA ASN A 5 -5.00 4.03 -9.80
C ASN A 5 -6.31 3.22 -9.81
N ILE A 6 -6.78 2.83 -11.00
CA ILE A 6 -8.02 2.04 -11.18
C ILE A 6 -7.87 0.66 -10.51
N GLU A 7 -6.72 0.02 -10.64
CA GLU A 7 -6.46 -1.27 -9.99
C GLU A 7 -6.35 -1.13 -8.47
N ILE A 8 -5.72 -0.05 -7.97
CA ILE A 8 -5.66 0.27 -6.52
C ILE A 8 -7.07 0.43 -5.96
N GLU A 9 -7.91 1.24 -6.60
CA GLU A 9 -9.31 1.44 -6.19
C GLU A 9 -10.11 0.13 -6.21
N SER A 10 -9.96 -0.66 -7.27
CA SER A 10 -10.65 -1.94 -7.40
C SER A 10 -10.21 -2.93 -6.31
N LEU A 11 -8.91 -3.02 -6.02
CA LEU A 11 -8.39 -3.92 -4.99
C LEU A 11 -8.78 -3.45 -3.60
N ALA A 12 -8.69 -2.15 -3.32
CA ALA A 12 -9.10 -1.58 -2.03
C ALA A 12 -10.56 -1.90 -1.71
N LYS A 13 -11.46 -1.79 -2.70
CA LYS A 13 -12.86 -2.18 -2.56
C LYS A 13 -13.01 -3.68 -2.27
N LYS A 14 -12.30 -4.55 -2.98
CA LYS A 14 -12.33 -6.00 -2.76
C LYS A 14 -11.81 -6.40 -1.37
N MET A 15 -10.81 -5.67 -0.87
CA MET A 15 -10.15 -5.91 0.42
C MET A 15 -10.84 -5.20 1.61
N ASN A 16 -11.99 -4.55 1.37
CA ASN A 16 -12.72 -3.74 2.36
C ASN A 16 -11.86 -2.66 3.03
N ILE A 17 -10.95 -2.04 2.27
CA ILE A 17 -10.11 -0.95 2.76
C ILE A 17 -10.93 0.35 2.70
N PRO A 18 -10.93 1.19 3.76
CA PRO A 18 -11.57 2.50 3.73
C PRO A 18 -10.71 3.53 2.97
N LEU A 19 -10.46 3.24 1.69
CA LEU A 19 -9.75 4.12 0.78
C LEU A 19 -10.55 5.41 0.59
N GLU A 20 -9.86 6.53 0.75
CA GLU A 20 -10.42 7.86 0.50
C GLU A 20 -10.04 8.38 -0.88
N GLU A 21 -8.76 8.28 -1.26
CA GLU A 21 -8.29 8.81 -2.54
C GLU A 21 -7.02 8.10 -3.03
N VAL A 22 -6.88 8.04 -4.36
CA VAL A 22 -5.63 7.74 -5.06
C VAL A 22 -5.20 8.98 -5.85
N CYS A 23 -4.12 9.64 -5.45
CA CYS A 23 -3.76 10.97 -5.97
C CYS A 23 -2.25 11.16 -6.13
N PHE A 24 -1.83 12.22 -6.83
CA PHE A 24 -0.44 12.65 -6.81
C PHE A 24 -0.15 13.47 -5.56
N LYS A 25 1.11 13.51 -5.11
CA LYS A 25 1.51 14.33 -3.95
C LYS A 25 1.17 15.81 -4.13
N SER A 26 1.15 16.30 -5.38
CA SER A 26 0.79 17.67 -5.74
C SER A 26 -0.67 17.99 -5.41
N ASP A 27 -1.55 17.00 -5.42
CA ASP A 27 -2.99 17.20 -5.30
C ASP A 27 -3.41 17.36 -3.83
N LEU A 28 -2.58 16.86 -2.91
CA LEU A 28 -2.82 16.92 -1.47
C LEU A 28 -3.05 18.34 -0.95
N ILE A 29 -2.50 19.36 -1.62
CA ILE A 29 -2.68 20.78 -1.23
C ILE A 29 -4.14 21.26 -1.40
N PHE A 30 -4.94 20.57 -2.22
CA PHE A 30 -6.35 20.89 -2.46
C PHE A 30 -7.32 20.08 -1.59
N MET A 31 -6.78 19.22 -0.73
CA MET A 31 -7.54 18.27 0.06
C MET A 31 -7.47 18.58 1.56
N LYS A 32 -8.34 17.91 2.34
CA LYS A 32 -8.25 17.89 3.81
C LYS A 32 -8.22 16.45 4.30
N PRO A 33 -7.35 16.11 5.27
CA PRO A 33 -7.28 14.76 5.80
C PRO A 33 -8.57 14.42 6.55
N LYS A 34 -9.12 13.26 6.23
CA LYS A 34 -10.25 12.63 6.92
C LYS A 34 -9.77 11.54 7.88
N PRO A 35 -10.35 11.44 9.09
CA PRO A 35 -9.99 10.40 10.05
C PRO A 35 -10.47 9.02 9.59
N ASN A 36 -9.80 7.96 10.04
CA ASN A 36 -10.13 6.55 9.73
C ASN A 36 -10.15 6.25 8.23
N LYS A 37 -9.20 6.81 7.49
CA LYS A 37 -9.10 6.73 6.03
C LYS A 37 -7.69 6.41 5.57
N VAL A 38 -7.62 5.86 4.36
CA VAL A 38 -6.38 5.53 3.66
C VAL A 38 -6.26 6.41 2.42
N TYR A 39 -5.07 6.94 2.16
CA TYR A 39 -4.71 7.63 0.93
C TYR A 39 -3.55 6.88 0.30
N ILE A 40 -3.67 6.53 -0.97
CA ILE A 40 -2.56 6.01 -1.75
C ILE A 40 -2.02 7.13 -2.62
N VAL A 41 -0.80 7.55 -2.35
CA VAL A 41 -0.23 8.77 -2.93
C VAL A 41 0.87 8.39 -3.90
N ASN A 42 0.82 8.93 -5.11
CA ASN A 42 1.92 8.86 -6.05
C ASN A 42 2.97 9.90 -5.69
N MET A 43 4.24 9.50 -5.59
CA MET A 43 5.34 10.40 -5.24
C MET A 43 5.82 11.29 -6.39
N GLU A 44 5.30 11.09 -7.59
CA GLU A 44 5.51 12.02 -8.69
C GLU A 44 4.48 13.16 -8.66
N ASN A 45 4.73 14.20 -9.46
CA ASN A 45 3.75 15.24 -9.70
C ASN A 45 2.84 14.81 -10.86
N GLU A 46 1.60 15.33 -10.87
CA GLU A 46 0.64 15.07 -11.94
C GLU A 46 1.21 15.41 -13.33
N PHE A 47 1.96 16.50 -13.42
CA PHE A 47 2.63 16.95 -14.64
C PHE A 47 4.15 16.90 -14.50
N ASN A 48 4.81 16.47 -15.57
CA ASN A 48 6.26 16.58 -15.70
C ASN A 48 6.68 18.00 -16.13
N ASP A 49 7.99 18.24 -16.23
CA ASP A 49 8.56 19.55 -16.60
C ASP A 49 8.12 20.04 -18.00
N ASP A 50 7.73 19.10 -18.89
CA ASP A 50 7.21 19.39 -20.22
C ASP A 50 5.68 19.64 -20.23
N GLY A 51 5.03 19.65 -19.07
CA GLY A 51 3.58 19.85 -18.91
C GLY A 51 2.73 18.67 -19.35
N ARG A 52 3.31 17.46 -19.50
CA ARG A 52 2.58 16.23 -19.83
C ARG A 52 2.17 15.51 -18.55
N HIS A 53 1.03 14.84 -18.58
CA HIS A 53 0.61 13.97 -17.49
C HIS A 53 1.65 12.87 -17.25
N ASN A 54 1.90 12.58 -15.98
CA ASN A 54 2.78 11.52 -15.55
C ASN A 54 1.98 10.23 -15.32
N ASP A 55 2.60 9.10 -15.62
CA ASP A 55 2.00 7.77 -15.42
C ASP A 55 2.18 7.27 -13.98
N GLY A 56 3.07 7.92 -13.22
CA GLY A 56 3.31 7.65 -11.81
C GLY A 56 4.25 6.47 -11.58
N SER A 57 5.33 6.67 -10.83
CA SER A 57 6.38 5.66 -10.65
C SER A 57 6.41 4.97 -9.29
N HIS A 58 5.88 5.62 -8.24
CA HIS A 58 6.00 5.11 -6.88
C HIS A 58 4.78 5.45 -6.03
N TRP A 59 4.17 4.41 -5.45
CA TRP A 59 3.01 4.52 -4.57
C TRP A 59 3.43 4.38 -3.11
N VAL A 60 2.90 5.26 -2.27
CA VAL A 60 3.06 5.21 -0.81
C VAL A 60 1.70 5.27 -0.14
N CYS A 61 1.63 4.87 1.12
CA CYS A 61 0.38 4.81 1.87
C CYS A 61 0.40 5.82 3.01
N LEU A 62 -0.62 6.66 3.09
CA LEU A 62 -0.89 7.50 4.25
C LEU A 62 -2.15 7.00 4.93
N ILE A 63 -2.02 6.61 6.20
CA ILE A 63 -3.13 6.12 7.01
C ILE A 63 -3.46 7.15 8.08
N SER A 64 -4.74 7.50 8.19
CA SER A 64 -5.28 8.24 9.32
C SER A 64 -6.15 7.33 10.18
N LYS A 65 -5.90 7.30 11.49
CA LYS A 65 -6.67 6.55 12.50
C LYS A 65 -7.10 7.51 13.59
N GLU A 66 -8.36 7.44 13.99
CA GLU A 66 -8.85 8.23 15.12
C GLU A 66 -8.49 7.53 16.44
N THR A 67 -7.99 8.29 17.39
CA THR A 67 -7.75 7.80 18.76
C THR A 67 -9.05 7.78 19.56
N LYS A 68 -9.04 7.11 20.71
CA LYS A 68 -10.18 7.10 21.66
C LYS A 68 -10.63 8.51 22.09
N ASN A 69 -9.76 9.51 21.98
CA ASN A 69 -10.04 10.89 22.36
C ASN A 69 -10.47 11.77 21.17
N GLY A 70 -10.69 11.19 19.98
CA GLY A 70 -11.09 11.90 18.77
C GLY A 70 -9.96 12.63 18.03
N ALA A 71 -8.73 12.59 18.54
CA ALA A 71 -7.57 13.15 17.85
C ALA A 71 -7.08 12.19 16.76
N PRO A 72 -6.75 12.66 15.54
CA PRO A 72 -6.20 11.80 14.50
C PRO A 72 -4.74 11.45 14.79
N GLN A 73 -4.40 10.19 14.57
CA GLN A 73 -3.05 9.68 14.39
C GLN A 73 -2.81 9.43 12.91
N TYR A 74 -1.55 9.58 12.51
CA TYR A 74 -1.13 9.40 11.14
C TYR A 74 0.07 8.46 11.07
N LEU A 75 0.13 7.69 10.00
CA LEU A 75 1.30 6.92 9.60
C LEU A 75 1.54 7.15 8.12
N TYR A 76 2.78 7.48 7.77
CA TYR A 76 3.26 7.41 6.40
C TYR A 76 4.01 6.09 6.21
N PHE A 77 3.68 5.35 5.15
CA PHE A 77 4.33 4.10 4.83
C PHE A 77 4.88 4.15 3.42
N ASP A 78 6.18 3.88 3.30
CA ASP A 78 6.89 3.72 2.04
C ASP A 78 7.61 2.37 2.11
N SER A 79 7.36 1.48 1.15
CA SER A 79 7.95 0.13 1.17
C SER A 79 9.48 0.12 1.11
N TYR A 80 10.12 1.22 0.68
CA TYR A 80 11.58 1.42 0.73
C TYR A 80 12.08 2.03 2.05
N GLY A 81 11.19 2.37 2.98
CA GLY A 81 11.53 2.93 4.29
C GLY A 81 11.93 4.42 4.26
N CYS A 82 11.50 5.16 3.24
CA CYS A 82 11.82 6.57 3.09
C CYS A 82 10.87 7.48 3.90
N PRO A 83 11.34 8.64 4.40
CA PRO A 83 10.53 9.58 5.14
C PRO A 83 9.51 10.31 4.26
N ALA A 84 8.41 10.74 4.86
CA ALA A 84 7.36 11.51 4.18
C ALA A 84 7.89 12.85 3.63
N PRO A 85 7.56 13.23 2.39
CA PRO A 85 7.92 14.53 1.84
C PRO A 85 7.07 15.66 2.46
N ILE A 86 7.50 16.90 2.25
CA ILE A 86 6.92 18.08 2.92
C ILE A 86 5.45 18.31 2.55
N GLU A 87 5.04 17.92 1.35
CA GLU A 87 3.66 18.02 0.85
C GLU A 87 2.73 17.17 1.73
N VAL A 88 3.14 15.94 2.05
CA VAL A 88 2.37 15.04 2.91
C VAL A 88 2.34 15.57 4.34
N GLN A 89 3.45 16.09 4.85
CA GLN A 89 3.54 16.73 6.18
C GLN A 89 2.59 17.93 6.30
N LYS A 90 2.56 18.79 5.28
CA LYS A 90 1.65 19.94 5.19
C LYS A 90 0.19 19.52 5.13
N PHE A 91 -0.11 18.47 4.37
CA PHE A 91 -1.47 17.94 4.24
C PHE A 91 -2.04 17.48 5.59
N VAL A 92 -1.25 16.76 6.39
CA VAL A 92 -1.69 16.31 7.73
C VAL A 92 -1.54 17.38 8.82
N GLY A 93 -0.79 18.45 8.55
CA GLY A 93 -0.58 19.56 9.48
C GLY A 93 0.41 19.26 10.62
N VAL A 94 1.38 18.35 10.42
CA VAL A 94 2.42 18.06 11.41
C VAL A 94 3.82 18.20 10.82
N GLN A 95 4.81 18.50 11.67
CA GLN A 95 6.21 18.67 11.22
C GLN A 95 6.89 17.32 10.91
N GLN A 96 6.49 16.25 11.59
CA GLN A 96 7.03 14.91 11.39
C GLN A 96 5.90 13.89 11.52
N ILE A 97 5.86 12.95 10.58
CA ILE A 97 4.91 11.85 10.57
C ILE A 97 5.68 10.57 10.88
N PRO A 98 5.21 9.71 11.80
CA PRO A 98 5.76 8.37 11.97
C PRO A 98 5.77 7.60 10.65
N TYR A 99 6.86 6.90 10.38
CA TYR A 99 7.03 6.10 9.17
C TYR A 99 7.89 4.86 9.43
N ASN A 100 7.80 3.87 8.55
CA ASN A 100 8.68 2.70 8.58
C ASN A 100 10.06 3.06 8.05
N THR A 101 11.12 2.56 8.67
CA THR A 101 12.51 2.74 8.20
C THR A 101 13.10 1.48 7.58
N LYS A 102 12.41 0.35 7.73
CA LYS A 102 12.79 -0.93 7.14
C LYS A 102 12.40 -0.93 5.66
N ASP A 103 13.39 -1.16 4.80
CA ASP A 103 13.17 -1.46 3.39
C ASP A 103 12.68 -2.91 3.26
N ILE A 104 11.46 -3.08 2.76
CA ILE A 104 10.85 -4.39 2.55
C ILE A 104 10.62 -4.69 1.06
N GLN A 105 10.98 -3.76 0.18
CA GLN A 105 10.84 -3.88 -1.27
C GLN A 105 12.21 -3.74 -1.93
N GLY A 106 12.66 -4.80 -2.61
CA GLY A 106 13.88 -4.68 -3.40
C GLY A 106 13.73 -3.72 -4.58
N LEU A 107 14.83 -3.04 -4.91
CA LEU A 107 14.93 -1.91 -5.85
C LEU A 107 14.34 -2.15 -7.24
N LEU A 108 14.32 -3.39 -7.72
CA LEU A 108 13.85 -3.75 -9.07
C LEU A 108 12.38 -4.18 -9.11
N SER A 109 11.71 -4.25 -7.96
CA SER A 109 10.32 -4.70 -7.88
C SER A 109 9.36 -3.51 -8.01
N SER A 110 8.34 -3.64 -8.85
CA SER A 110 7.28 -2.63 -9.04
C SER A 110 6.02 -3.03 -8.27
N VAL A 111 6.14 -3.24 -6.95
CA VAL A 111 5.05 -3.79 -6.11
C VAL A 111 4.65 -2.88 -4.93
N CYS A 112 5.13 -1.64 -4.87
CA CYS A 112 4.87 -0.72 -3.77
C CYS A 112 3.38 -0.48 -3.52
N GLY A 113 2.56 -0.37 -4.58
CA GLY A 113 1.10 -0.27 -4.46
C GLY A 113 0.46 -1.49 -3.78
N TYR A 114 0.98 -2.69 -4.02
CA TYR A 114 0.51 -3.91 -3.33
C TYR A 114 0.87 -3.88 -1.86
N PHE A 115 2.08 -3.45 -1.49
CA PHE A 115 2.46 -3.28 -0.08
C PHE A 115 1.56 -2.27 0.63
N CYS A 116 1.23 -1.16 -0.04
CA CYS A 116 0.33 -0.15 0.49
C CYS A 116 -1.07 -0.73 0.80
N LEU A 117 -1.63 -1.49 -0.14
CA LEU A 117 -2.92 -2.16 0.04
C LEU A 117 -2.87 -3.25 1.12
N ALA A 118 -1.78 -4.02 1.17
CA ALA A 118 -1.61 -5.08 2.17
C ALA A 118 -1.54 -4.50 3.59
N LEU A 119 -0.77 -3.42 3.81
CA LEU A 119 -0.73 -2.73 5.11
C LEU A 119 -2.10 -2.16 5.48
N ALA A 120 -2.75 -1.46 4.55
CA ALA A 120 -4.04 -0.86 4.79
C ALA A 120 -5.11 -1.91 5.13
N HIS A 121 -5.10 -3.06 4.45
CA HIS A 121 -5.95 -4.20 4.79
C HIS A 121 -5.60 -4.78 6.17
N PHE A 122 -4.33 -4.98 6.48
CA PHE A 122 -3.88 -5.48 7.78
C PHE A 122 -4.39 -4.60 8.93
N VAL A 123 -4.28 -3.27 8.77
CA VAL A 123 -4.67 -2.30 9.80
C VAL A 123 -6.19 -2.14 9.93
N PHE A 124 -6.97 -2.17 8.84
CA PHE A 124 -8.41 -1.87 8.93
C PHE A 124 -9.33 -3.08 8.93
N SER A 125 -8.90 -4.18 8.32
CA SER A 125 -9.83 -5.22 7.88
C SER A 125 -9.38 -6.64 8.26
N SER A 126 -8.17 -6.80 8.78
CA SER A 126 -7.68 -8.11 9.22
C SER A 126 -8.16 -8.47 10.62
N GLU A 127 -8.37 -9.77 10.84
CA GLU A 127 -8.69 -10.34 12.16
C GLU A 127 -7.53 -10.26 13.14
N HIS A 128 -6.32 -9.91 12.66
CA HIS A 128 -5.11 -9.78 13.45
C HIS A 128 -4.88 -8.37 14.03
N ASN A 129 -5.80 -7.44 13.77
CA ASN A 129 -5.76 -6.10 14.36
C ASN A 129 -5.86 -6.19 15.90
N THR A 130 -4.85 -5.68 16.60
CA THR A 130 -4.76 -5.65 18.07
C THR A 130 -5.50 -4.47 18.70
N GLY A 131 -5.92 -3.51 17.88
CA GLY A 131 -6.53 -2.24 18.28
C GLY A 131 -5.51 -1.14 18.58
N ASP A 132 -4.21 -1.49 18.65
CA ASP A 132 -3.13 -0.51 18.78
C ASP A 132 -2.48 -0.22 17.42
N PHE A 133 -2.73 0.98 16.91
CA PHE A 133 -2.39 1.34 15.53
C PHE A 133 -0.91 1.17 15.20
N TYR A 134 0.00 1.64 16.06
CA TYR A 134 1.43 1.53 15.78
C TYR A 134 1.96 0.11 15.98
N SER A 135 1.42 -0.65 16.93
CA SER A 135 1.75 -2.06 17.10
C SER A 135 1.31 -2.88 15.90
N ASP A 136 0.10 -2.65 15.37
CA ASP A 136 -0.39 -3.33 14.17
C ASP A 136 0.49 -3.05 12.95
N VAL A 137 0.94 -1.81 12.80
CA VAL A 137 1.87 -1.41 11.72
C VAL A 137 3.22 -2.11 11.88
N ASN A 138 3.79 -2.13 13.09
CA ASN A 138 5.06 -2.82 13.35
C ASN A 138 4.92 -4.33 13.10
N ASN A 139 3.84 -4.95 13.57
CA ASN A 139 3.56 -6.37 13.33
C ASN A 139 3.52 -6.69 11.84
N PHE A 140 2.88 -5.83 11.02
CA PHE A 140 2.88 -5.99 9.57
C PHE A 140 4.30 -5.92 8.99
N ILE A 141 5.08 -4.91 9.36
CA ILE A 141 6.46 -4.70 8.88
C ILE A 141 7.38 -5.87 9.28
N ASP A 142 7.13 -6.47 10.45
CA ASP A 142 7.89 -7.60 10.98
C ASP A 142 7.64 -8.92 10.26
N LEU A 143 6.55 -9.03 9.47
CA LEU A 143 6.35 -10.18 8.58
C LEU A 143 7.46 -10.27 7.52
N PHE A 144 7.98 -9.13 7.07
CA PHE A 144 8.91 -9.05 5.95
C PHE A 144 10.37 -9.06 6.41
N GLN A 145 11.28 -9.46 5.53
CA GLN A 145 12.73 -9.30 5.72
C GLN A 145 13.17 -7.87 5.39
N ASP A 146 14.26 -7.42 6.00
CA ASP A 146 14.88 -6.12 5.74
C ASP A 146 15.86 -6.22 4.58
N MET A 147 15.53 -5.60 3.45
CA MET A 147 16.32 -5.62 2.22
C MET A 147 17.69 -4.92 2.36
N ASN A 148 17.89 -4.12 3.41
CA ASN A 148 19.21 -3.59 3.75
C ASN A 148 20.14 -4.65 4.37
N LYS A 149 19.60 -5.81 4.77
CA LYS A 149 20.33 -6.89 5.45
C LYS A 149 20.36 -8.20 4.65
N THR A 150 19.46 -8.37 3.71
CA THR A 150 19.32 -9.57 2.87
C THR A 150 18.96 -9.17 1.44
N MET A 151 19.44 -9.95 0.46
CA MET A 151 19.07 -9.78 -0.95
C MET A 151 17.96 -10.74 -1.38
N ASP A 152 17.41 -11.53 -0.46
CA ASP A 152 16.34 -12.49 -0.75
C ASP A 152 14.97 -11.82 -0.74
N LEU A 153 14.59 -11.27 -1.89
CA LEU A 153 13.27 -10.67 -2.13
C LEU A 153 12.14 -11.71 -2.13
N TYR A 154 12.46 -12.98 -2.42
CA TYR A 154 11.45 -14.01 -2.69
C TYR A 154 10.51 -14.21 -1.51
N ILE A 155 11.06 -14.24 -0.30
CA ILE A 155 10.29 -14.40 0.93
C ILE A 155 9.29 -13.25 1.08
N ASN A 156 9.71 -12.00 0.84
CA ASN A 156 8.82 -10.84 0.96
C ASN A 156 7.69 -10.88 -0.07
N GLU A 157 7.98 -11.25 -1.31
CA GLU A 157 6.95 -11.37 -2.35
C GLU A 157 5.97 -12.52 -2.06
N CYS A 158 6.45 -13.65 -1.53
CA CYS A 158 5.59 -14.75 -1.10
C CYS A 158 4.63 -14.33 0.01
N ILE A 159 5.13 -13.60 1.02
CA ILE A 159 4.32 -13.08 2.11
C ILE A 159 3.32 -12.07 1.58
N LEU A 160 3.75 -11.15 0.70
CA LEU A 160 2.88 -10.15 0.10
C LEU A 160 1.73 -10.80 -0.68
N LYS A 161 2.02 -11.83 -1.49
CA LYS A 161 1.00 -12.58 -2.26
C LYS A 161 -0.05 -13.22 -1.38
N ALA A 162 0.29 -13.61 -0.14
CA ALA A 162 -0.67 -14.22 0.78
C ALA A 162 -1.83 -13.27 1.14
N PHE A 163 -1.60 -11.95 1.14
CA PHE A 163 -2.63 -10.94 1.39
C PHE A 163 -3.69 -10.84 0.30
N PHE A 164 -3.40 -11.32 -0.91
CA PHE A 164 -4.28 -11.20 -2.08
C PHE A 164 -4.95 -12.52 -2.46
N GLN A 165 -4.89 -13.52 -1.58
CA GLN A 165 -5.59 -14.80 -1.75
C GLN A 165 -7.07 -14.68 -1.41
N SER A 166 -7.90 -15.57 -1.99
CA SER A 166 -9.31 -15.63 -1.64
C SER A 166 -9.49 -15.94 -0.15
N SER A 167 -10.49 -15.30 0.46
CA SER A 167 -10.91 -15.64 1.81
C SER A 167 -11.45 -17.07 1.89
N ASP A 168 -12.05 -17.59 0.80
CA ASP A 168 -12.44 -18.99 0.67
C ASP A 168 -11.20 -19.87 0.43
N PRO A 169 -10.84 -20.78 1.35
CA PRO A 169 -9.67 -21.66 1.19
C PRO A 169 -9.71 -22.52 -0.08
N ARG A 170 -10.89 -22.80 -0.62
CA ARG A 170 -11.07 -23.64 -1.82
C ARG A 170 -10.71 -22.92 -3.12
N GLU A 171 -10.71 -21.59 -3.09
CA GLU A 171 -10.38 -20.73 -4.23
C GLU A 171 -8.93 -20.22 -4.16
N ARG A 172 -8.18 -20.59 -3.11
CA ARG A 172 -6.77 -20.19 -2.96
C ARG A 172 -5.91 -20.93 -3.97
N ILE A 173 -4.99 -20.18 -4.56
CA ILE A 173 -4.02 -20.71 -5.51
C ILE A 173 -2.71 -20.94 -4.75
N PRO A 174 -2.04 -22.10 -4.91
CA PRO A 174 -0.72 -22.32 -4.34
C PRO A 174 0.23 -21.18 -4.72
N ILE A 175 0.94 -20.64 -3.74
CA ILE A 175 1.97 -19.64 -3.97
C ILE A 175 3.22 -20.39 -4.47
N ASN A 176 3.23 -20.70 -5.76
CA ASN A 176 4.36 -21.34 -6.46
C ASN A 176 5.25 -20.30 -7.16
N ASN A 177 6.42 -20.74 -7.64
CA ASN A 177 7.45 -19.93 -8.29
C ASN A 177 6.91 -18.91 -9.31
N LEU A 178 7.52 -17.72 -9.28
CA LEU A 178 6.93 -16.41 -9.61
C LEU A 178 6.64 -16.06 -11.09
N ASN A 179 6.95 -16.91 -12.06
CA ASN A 179 6.78 -16.53 -13.47
C ASN A 179 5.33 -16.55 -13.97
N GLU A 180 4.41 -17.24 -13.28
CA GLU A 180 3.05 -17.46 -13.81
C GLU A 180 2.00 -16.47 -13.27
N ILE A 181 2.21 -15.86 -12.10
CA ILE A 181 1.18 -15.01 -11.47
C ILE A 181 1.27 -13.55 -11.94
N VAL A 182 2.46 -13.09 -12.36
CA VAL A 182 2.68 -11.72 -12.88
C VAL A 182 2.24 -11.60 -14.35
N GLU A 183 2.02 -12.73 -15.05
CA GLU A 183 1.61 -12.79 -16.45
C GLU A 183 0.11 -13.07 -16.64
N LEU A 184 -0.70 -13.14 -15.58
CA LEU A 184 -2.12 -13.45 -15.74
C LEU A 184 -2.82 -12.32 -16.52
N THR A 185 -3.18 -12.63 -17.76
CA THR A 185 -4.01 -11.74 -18.56
C THR A 185 -5.38 -11.58 -17.89
N PRO A 186 -6.13 -10.50 -18.17
CA PRO A 186 -7.49 -10.32 -17.65
C PRO A 186 -8.40 -11.54 -17.88
N GLU A 187 -8.18 -12.28 -18.96
CA GLU A 187 -8.91 -13.49 -19.31
C GLU A 187 -8.55 -14.66 -18.39
N GLN A 188 -7.28 -14.80 -18.00
CA GLN A 188 -6.84 -15.82 -17.05
C GLN A 188 -7.35 -15.49 -15.64
N ALA A 189 -7.36 -14.22 -15.24
CA ALA A 189 -7.99 -13.77 -13.99
C ALA A 189 -9.50 -14.05 -13.95
N GLN A 190 -10.19 -13.90 -15.08
CA GLN A 190 -11.61 -14.21 -15.21
C GLN A 190 -11.89 -15.73 -15.18
N SER A 191 -11.04 -16.54 -15.82
CA SER A 191 -11.16 -18.00 -15.82
C SER A 191 -10.97 -18.64 -14.43
N LEU A 192 -10.25 -17.93 -13.55
CA LEU A 192 -10.00 -18.33 -12.16
C LEU A 192 -11.00 -17.71 -11.18
N GLY A 193 -12.02 -16.99 -11.65
CA GLY A 193 -13.04 -16.37 -10.79
C GLY A 193 -12.57 -15.15 -10.00
N LEU A 194 -11.39 -14.59 -10.33
CA LEU A 194 -10.77 -13.45 -9.63
C LEU A 194 -11.27 -12.09 -10.13
N THR A 195 -12.03 -12.08 -11.23
CA THR A 195 -12.83 -10.95 -11.71
C THR A 195 -14.28 -11.39 -11.92
N LYS A 196 -15.23 -10.56 -11.45
CA LYS A 196 -16.64 -10.64 -11.86
C LYS A 196 -16.85 -9.74 -13.07
#